data_AF-A0AB34GTC8-F1
#
_entry.id   AF-A0AB34GTC8-F1
#
_cell.length_a   1.000
_cell.length_b   1.000
_cell.length_c   1.000
_cell.angle_alpha   90.00
_cell.angle_beta   90.00
_cell.angle_gamma   90.00
#
_symmetry.space_group_name_H-M   'P 1'
#
loop_
_entity.id
_entity.type
_entity.pdbx_description
1 polymer ?
#
loop_
_entity_poly.entity_id
_entity_poly.type
_entity_poly.pdbx_seq_one_letter_code
_entity_poly.pdbx_strand_id
1 'polypeptide(L)'
;MRDCECILRECDLQTERLGRKIETIMMIFDCEGLGLKHFWKPLVEVYQEFFDLLEENYPETLKFMLIVEATKLFPVGYNLMKPFLSEDTHRKIIVLGNK
;
A
#
# COMPACT_ATOMS: atom_id res chain seq x y z
N MET A 1 4.90 -8.97 7.31
CA MET A 1 5.15 -8.81 8.76
C MET A 1 6.52 -8.26 9.07
N ARG A 2 7.63 -8.98 8.82
CA ARG A 2 8.97 -8.47 9.18
C ARG A 2 9.25 -7.07 8.62
N ASP A 3 8.89 -6.81 7.38
CA ASP A 3 9.13 -5.52 6.74
C ASP A 3 8.30 -4.39 7.40
N CYS A 4 7.07 -4.66 7.84
CA CYS A 4 6.24 -3.69 8.55
C CYS A 4 6.90 -3.29 9.88
N GLU A 5 7.36 -4.27 10.67
CA GLU A 5 8.09 -4.02 11.92
C GLU A 5 9.40 -3.26 11.68
N CYS A 6 10.13 -3.60 10.61
CA CYS A 6 11.35 -2.88 10.24
C CYS A 6 11.06 -1.42 9.88
N ILE A 7 9.97 -1.15 9.18
CA ILE A 7 9.55 0.21 8.83
C ILE A 7 9.11 0.99 10.07
N LEU A 8 8.36 0.37 11.00
CA LEU A 8 8.00 1.02 12.26
C LEU A 8 9.23 1.38 13.10
N ARG A 9 10.22 0.49 13.15
CA ARG A 9 11.51 0.78 13.79
C ARG A 9 12.22 1.96 13.12
N GLU A 10 12.15 2.06 11.78
CA GLU A 10 12.71 3.22 11.07
C GLU A 10 11.95 4.51 11.44
N CYS A 11 10.63 4.45 11.60
CA CYS A 11 9.83 5.57 12.11
C CYS A 11 10.29 6.03 13.50
N ASP A 12 10.62 5.10 14.41
CA ASP A 12 11.17 5.43 15.73
C ASP A 12 12.53 6.13 15.62
N LEU A 13 13.45 5.58 14.82
CA LEU A 13 14.76 6.19 14.57
C LEU A 13 14.62 7.60 13.96
N GLN A 14 13.66 7.76 13.05
CA GLN A 14 13.34 9.05 12.44
C GLN A 14 12.73 10.03 13.43
N THR A 15 11.95 9.55 14.39
CA THR A 15 11.38 10.35 15.47
C THR A 15 12.50 10.92 16.36
N GLU A 16 13.44 10.08 16.77
CA GLU A 16 14.61 10.50 17.55
C GLU A 16 15.46 11.52 16.78
N ARG A 17 15.74 11.24 15.50
CA ARG A 17 16.57 12.09 14.66
C ARG A 17 15.99 13.47 14.40
N LEU A 18 14.67 13.57 14.22
CA LEU A 18 13.99 14.80 13.82
C LEU A 18 13.36 15.57 14.99
N GLY A 19 13.35 15.00 16.20
CA GLY A 19 12.76 15.62 17.38
C GLY A 19 11.25 15.84 17.28
N ARG A 20 10.57 15.07 16.42
CA ARG A 20 9.10 15.09 16.24
C ARG A 20 8.61 13.69 15.90
N LYS A 21 7.38 13.36 16.31
CA LYS A 21 6.80 12.04 16.07
C LYS A 21 6.67 11.76 14.56
N ILE A 22 7.27 10.65 14.13
CA ILE A 22 7.13 10.03 12.81
C ILE A 22 6.53 8.66 13.07
N GLU A 23 5.32 8.43 12.56
CA GLU A 23 4.57 7.18 12.78
C GLU A 23 3.84 6.70 11.53
N THR A 24 4.01 7.41 10.41
CA THR A 24 3.32 7.10 9.16
C THR A 24 4.28 7.02 7.99
N ILE A 25 3.89 6.21 7.00
CA ILE A 25 4.73 5.85 5.86
C ILE A 25 4.08 6.25 4.55
N MET A 26 4.90 6.50 3.53
CA MET A 26 4.44 6.65 2.16
C MET A 26 4.81 5.39 1.39
N MET A 27 3.82 4.73 0.80
CA MET A 27 4.04 3.56 -0.05
C MET A 27 3.98 4.00 -1.51
N ILE A 28 4.95 3.53 -2.31
CA ILE A 28 4.96 3.73 -3.75
C ILE A 28 4.73 2.36 -4.39
N PHE A 29 3.63 2.24 -5.13
CA PHE A 29 3.29 1.07 -5.92
C PHE A 29 3.53 1.39 -7.39
N ASP A 30 4.64 0.86 -7.90
CA ASP A 30 4.94 0.87 -9.32
C ASP A 30 4.08 -0.18 -10.03
N CYS A 31 3.17 0.30 -10.86
CA CYS A 31 2.26 -0.53 -11.65
C CYS A 31 2.70 -0.63 -13.11
N GLU A 32 3.93 -0.22 -13.46
CA GLU A 32 4.48 -0.43 -14.79
C GLU A 32 4.39 -1.91 -15.16
N GLY A 33 3.85 -2.20 -16.35
CA GLY A 33 3.72 -3.57 -16.84
C GLY A 33 2.67 -4.43 -16.12
N LEU A 34 1.79 -3.86 -15.28
CA LEU A 34 0.63 -4.56 -14.72
C LEU A 34 -0.20 -5.18 -15.86
N GLY A 35 -0.09 -6.51 -16.02
CA GLY A 35 -0.79 -7.32 -17.02
C GLY A 35 -1.64 -8.44 -16.41
N LEU A 36 -2.35 -9.18 -17.29
CA LEU A 36 -3.26 -10.27 -16.91
C LEU A 36 -2.62 -11.38 -16.06
N LYS A 37 -1.31 -11.60 -16.21
CA LYS A 37 -0.55 -12.57 -15.38
C LYS A 37 -0.66 -12.28 -13.88
N HIS A 38 -0.87 -11.01 -13.50
CA HIS A 38 -1.00 -10.62 -12.11
C HIS A 38 -2.40 -10.90 -11.52
N PHE A 39 -3.37 -11.26 -12.37
CA PHE A 39 -4.71 -11.68 -11.94
C PHE A 39 -4.84 -13.20 -11.80
N TRP A 40 -3.72 -13.91 -11.77
CA TRP A 40 -3.71 -15.31 -11.38
C TRP A 40 -4.18 -15.46 -9.94
N LYS A 41 -5.23 -16.25 -9.71
CA LYS A 41 -5.97 -16.31 -8.44
C LYS A 41 -5.07 -16.47 -7.19
N PRO A 42 -4.10 -17.40 -7.13
CA PRO A 42 -3.21 -17.51 -5.98
C PRO A 42 -2.40 -16.25 -5.68
N LEU A 43 -1.98 -15.51 -6.70
CA LEU A 43 -1.28 -14.23 -6.48
C LEU A 43 -2.25 -13.17 -5.93
N VAL A 44 -3.46 -13.11 -6.47
CA VAL A 44 -4.51 -12.20 -5.98
C VAL A 44 -4.82 -12.48 -4.51
N GLU A 45 -4.98 -13.75 -4.12
CA GLU A 45 -5.24 -14.16 -2.74
C GLU A 45 -4.11 -13.73 -1.79
N VAL A 46 -2.84 -13.87 -2.20
CA VAL A 46 -1.70 -13.39 -1.40
C VAL A 46 -1.75 -11.87 -1.15
N TYR A 47 -2.13 -11.08 -2.15
CA TYR A 47 -2.26 -9.63 -1.96
C TYR A 47 -3.47 -9.25 -1.11
N GLN A 48 -4.58 -10.00 -1.22
CA GLN A 48 -5.75 -9.80 -0.37
C GLN A 48 -5.40 -10.05 1.10
N GLU A 49 -4.77 -11.19 1.41
CA GLU A 49 -4.29 -11.51 2.76
C GLU A 49 -3.28 -10.48 3.28
N PHE A 50 -2.41 -9.96 2.41
CA PHE A 50 -1.47 -8.92 2.76
C PHE A 50 -2.17 -7.62 3.18
N PHE A 51 -3.15 -7.15 2.41
CA PHE A 51 -3.89 -5.93 2.74
C PHE A 51 -4.76 -6.09 3.99
N ASP A 52 -5.45 -7.22 4.15
CA ASP A 52 -6.19 -7.52 5.38
C ASP A 52 -5.29 -7.43 6.61
N LEU A 53 -4.13 -8.07 6.54
CA LEU A 53 -3.17 -8.06 7.63
C LEU A 53 -2.66 -6.65 7.95
N LEU A 54 -2.47 -5.80 6.94
CA LEU A 54 -2.08 -4.41 7.16
C LEU A 54 -3.18 -3.61 7.87
N GLU A 55 -4.43 -3.76 7.42
CA GLU A 55 -5.59 -3.07 8.02
C GLU A 55 -5.83 -3.52 9.47
N GLU A 56 -5.69 -4.81 9.76
CA GLU A 56 -5.94 -5.36 11.10
C GLU A 56 -4.82 -5.06 12.10
N ASN A 57 -3.56 -5.07 11.67
CA ASN A 57 -2.41 -5.05 12.59
C ASN A 57 -1.64 -3.72 12.59
N TYR A 58 -1.77 -2.90 11.54
CA TYR A 58 -1.04 -1.64 11.39
C TYR A 58 -1.97 -0.47 11.04
N PRO A 59 -3.05 -0.25 11.83
CA PRO A 59 -3.99 0.83 11.56
C PRO A 59 -3.29 2.19 11.59
N GLU A 60 -3.80 3.14 10.81
CA GLU A 60 -3.33 4.53 10.73
C GLU A 60 -1.85 4.74 10.36
N THR A 61 -1.12 3.67 10.03
CA THR A 61 0.32 3.73 9.70
C THR A 61 0.56 4.24 8.27
N LEU A 62 -0.43 4.12 7.38
CA LEU A 62 -0.32 4.65 6.03
C LEU A 62 -0.57 6.17 6.02
N LYS A 63 0.33 6.95 5.42
CA LYS A 63 0.12 8.36 5.10
C LYS A 63 -0.51 8.54 3.71
N PHE A 64 0.15 7.98 2.70
CA PHE A 64 -0.29 7.97 1.31
C PHE A 64 0.20 6.70 0.61
N MET A 65 -0.62 6.17 -0.30
CA MET A 65 -0.24 5.13 -1.24
C MET A 65 -0.24 5.73 -2.65
N LEU A 66 0.94 5.91 -3.22
CA LEU A 66 1.10 6.48 -4.56
C LEU A 66 1.15 5.36 -5.58
N ILE A 67 0.20 5.34 -6.50
CA ILE A 67 0.21 4.44 -7.65
C ILE A 67 0.88 5.18 -8.82
N VAL A 68 2.00 4.67 -9.30
CA VAL A 68 2.75 5.23 -10.44
C VAL A 68 2.70 4.28 -11.64
N GLU A 69 2.80 4.83 -12.84
CA GLU A 69 2.82 4.06 -14.11
C GLU A 69 1.65 3.06 -14.27
N ALA A 70 0.47 3.45 -13.77
CA ALA A 70 -0.71 2.60 -13.79
C ALA A 70 -1.14 2.24 -15.23
N THR A 71 -1.20 0.94 -15.53
CA THR A 71 -1.75 0.48 -16.81
C THR A 71 -3.28 0.58 -16.84
N LYS A 72 -3.89 0.40 -18.02
CA LYS A 72 -5.36 0.34 -18.19
C LYS A 72 -6.03 -0.77 -17.36
N LEU A 73 -5.26 -1.73 -16.86
CA LEU A 73 -5.76 -2.82 -16.02
C LEU A 73 -5.77 -2.47 -14.53
N PHE A 74 -5.18 -1.34 -14.12
CA PHE A 74 -5.17 -0.92 -12.72
C PHE A 74 -6.57 -0.89 -12.08
N PRO A 75 -7.63 -0.32 -12.71
CA PRO A 75 -8.97 -0.34 -12.11
C PRO A 75 -9.49 -1.74 -11.83
N VAL A 76 -9.12 -2.74 -12.64
CA VAL A 76 -9.50 -4.14 -12.41
C VAL A 76 -8.79 -4.70 -11.18
N GLY A 77 -7.46 -4.54 -11.11
CA GLY A 77 -6.68 -4.97 -9.95
C GLY A 77 -7.12 -4.26 -8.66
N TYR A 78 -7.36 -2.96 -8.74
CA TYR A 78 -7.84 -2.16 -7.63
C TYR A 78 -9.19 -2.67 -7.09
N ASN A 79 -10.15 -2.97 -7.97
CA ASN A 79 -11.45 -3.50 -7.55
C ASN A 79 -11.36 -4.89 -6.90
N LEU A 80 -10.35 -5.69 -7.23
CA LEU A 80 -10.10 -6.98 -6.57
C LEU A 80 -9.58 -6.81 -5.14
N MET A 81 -8.83 -5.74 -4.87
CA MET A 81 -8.27 -5.43 -3.54
C MET A 81 -9.21 -4.60 -2.68
N LYS A 82 -10.08 -3.79 -3.29
CA LYS A 82 -10.96 -2.83 -2.61
C LYS A 82 -11.73 -3.39 -1.39
N PRO A 83 -12.27 -4.62 -1.39
CA PRO A 83 -12.97 -5.17 -0.22
C PRO A 83 -12.08 -5.35 1.03
N PHE A 84 -10.77 -5.37 0.84
CA PHE A 84 -9.73 -5.62 1.87
C PHE A 84 -9.02 -4.33 2.29
N LEU A 85 -9.57 -3.17 1.90
CA LEU A 85 -9.04 -1.86 2.24
C LEU A 85 -10.08 -1.10 3.06
N SER A 86 -9.64 -0.45 4.13
CA SER A 86 -10.50 0.44 4.90
C SER A 86 -10.83 1.71 4.11
N GLU A 87 -11.90 2.40 4.51
CA GLU A 87 -12.25 3.71 3.95
C GLU A 87 -11.14 4.75 4.17
N ASP A 88 -10.34 4.62 5.23
CA ASP A 88 -9.19 5.49 5.49
C ASP A 88 -8.07 5.23 4.46
N THR A 89 -7.68 3.97 4.27
CA THR A 89 -6.71 3.57 3.24
C THR A 89 -7.19 3.96 1.84
N HIS A 90 -8.48 3.77 1.54
CA HIS A 90 -9.05 4.17 0.25
C HIS A 90 -8.81 5.65 -0.06
N ARG A 91 -9.03 6.55 0.93
CA ARG A 91 -8.83 8.00 0.77
C ARG A 91 -7.36 8.39 0.62
N LYS A 92 -6.43 7.55 1.07
CA LYS A 92 -4.98 7.76 1.02
C LYS A 92 -4.33 7.27 -0.27
N ILE A 93 -5.08 6.55 -1.11
CA ILE A 93 -4.62 6.10 -2.43
C ILE A 93 -4.68 7.25 -3.43
N ILE A 94 -3.54 7.56 -4.04
CA ILE A 94 -3.39 8.60 -5.05
C ILE A 94 -2.85 7.94 -6.31
N VAL A 95 -3.67 7.92 -7.37
CA VAL A 95 -3.25 7.45 -8.69
C VAL A 95 -2.61 8.61 -9.43
N LEU A 96 -1.31 8.51 -9.69
CA LEU A 96 -0.56 9.51 -10.43
C LEU A 96 -0.72 9.21 -11.92
N GLY A 97 -1.22 10.20 -12.66
CA GLY A 97 -1.35 10.11 -14.12
C GLY A 97 -0.05 10.46 -14.84
N ASN A 98 0.14 9.88 -16.01
CA ASN A 98 1.15 10.33 -16.96
C ASN A 98 0.59 11.54 -17.74
N LYS A 99 1.41 12.56 -17.96
CA LYS A 99 1.09 13.65 -18.89
C LYS A 99 0.88 13.12 -20.31
#